data_AF-A0A7N0VCK2-F1
#
_entry.id   AF-A0A7N0VCK2-F1
#
_cell.length_a   1.000
_cell.length_b   1.000
_cell.length_c   1.000
_cell.angle_alpha   90.00
_cell.angle_beta   90.00
_cell.angle_gamma   90.00
#
_symmetry.space_group_name_H-M   'P 1'
#
loop_
_entity.id
_entity.type
_entity.pdbx_description
1 polymer ?
#
loop_
_entity_poly.entity_id
_entity_poly.type
_entity_poly.pdbx_seq_one_letter_code
_entity_poly.pdbx_strand_id
1 'polypeptide(L)'
;MEFQIRSLYVSYRGPRFKKIRRLGALPGLTSKRPRVASDLRNQSRSGKRSQYRIRLEEKQKLCFHYGLIERQLLKYVRIAGKAKGSTGQVLLQLLENAFG
;
A
#
# COMPACT_ATOMS: atom_id res chain seq x y z
N MET A 1 -18.54 -18.80 5.70
CA MET A 1 -18.40 -17.33 5.63
C MET A 1 -17.05 -16.86 5.05
N GLU A 2 -16.11 -17.76 4.71
CA GLU A 2 -14.83 -17.45 4.05
C GLU A 2 -14.93 -17.07 2.56
N PHE A 3 -16.04 -17.41 1.90
CA PHE A 3 -16.20 -17.23 0.44
C PHE A 3 -16.49 -15.79 0.00
N GLN A 4 -16.90 -14.88 0.91
CA GLN A 4 -17.17 -13.49 0.56
C GLN A 4 -15.90 -12.63 0.47
N ILE A 5 -14.81 -13.06 1.12
CA ILE A 5 -13.58 -12.29 1.22
C ILE A 5 -12.73 -12.42 -0.06
N ARG A 6 -12.69 -13.61 -0.68
CA ARG A 6 -11.87 -13.88 -1.88
C ARG A 6 -12.35 -13.17 -3.16
N SER A 7 -13.66 -12.91 -3.32
CA SER A 7 -14.22 -12.17 -4.46
C SER A 7 -13.78 -10.70 -4.52
N LEU A 8 -13.19 -10.19 -3.44
CA LEU A 8 -12.87 -8.78 -3.24
C LEU A 8 -11.38 -8.44 -3.41
N TYR A 9 -10.49 -9.42 -3.59
CA TYR A 9 -9.07 -9.15 -3.83
C TYR A 9 -8.81 -8.90 -5.31
N VAL A 10 -8.67 -7.62 -5.68
CA VAL A 10 -8.28 -7.28 -7.05
C VAL A 10 -6.76 -7.20 -7.13
N SER A 11 -6.16 -8.25 -7.68
CA SER A 11 -4.73 -8.22 -8.01
C SER A 11 -4.44 -7.12 -9.03
N TYR A 12 -3.46 -6.26 -8.72
CA TYR A 12 -3.01 -5.23 -9.65
C TYR A 12 -2.41 -5.89 -10.90
N ARG A 13 -3.08 -5.72 -12.04
CA ARG A 13 -2.67 -6.29 -13.34
C ARG A 13 -1.72 -5.38 -14.14
N GLY A 14 -1.40 -4.19 -13.64
CA GLY A 14 -0.55 -3.23 -14.35
C GLY A 14 0.96 -3.45 -14.14
N PRO A 15 1.81 -2.59 -14.72
CA PRO A 15 3.26 -2.69 -14.63
C PRO A 15 3.78 -2.46 -13.20
N ARG A 16 4.17 -3.55 -12.52
CA ARG A 16 4.57 -3.57 -11.10
C ARG A 16 5.83 -2.75 -10.80
N PHE A 17 6.85 -2.86 -11.66
CA PHE A 17 8.11 -2.11 -11.48
C PHE A 17 7.92 -0.59 -11.56
N LYS A 18 6.94 -0.09 -12.32
CA LYS A 18 6.62 1.34 -12.37
C LYS A 18 6.17 1.87 -11.00
N LYS A 19 5.42 1.06 -10.24
CA LYS A 19 4.97 1.42 -8.89
C LYS A 19 6.10 1.33 -7.86
N ILE A 20 6.94 0.29 -7.95
CA ILE A 20 8.09 0.10 -7.05
C ILE A 20 9.12 1.21 -7.21
N ARG A 21 9.43 1.64 -8.44
CA ARG A 21 10.33 2.78 -8.68
C ARG A 21 9.86 4.08 -8.03
N ARG A 22 8.53 4.25 -7.84
CA ARG A 22 7.93 5.44 -7.21
C ARG A 22 7.75 5.31 -5.70
N LEU A 23 7.26 4.15 -5.24
CA LEU A 23 6.84 3.94 -3.84
C LEU A 23 7.91 3.27 -2.98
N GLY A 24 8.92 2.65 -3.58
CA GLY A 24 9.94 1.88 -2.89
C GLY A 24 9.63 0.37 -2.86
N ALA A 25 10.24 -0.33 -1.91
CA ALA A 25 10.10 -1.78 -1.77
C ALA A 25 8.67 -2.17 -1.37
N LEU A 26 8.08 -3.10 -2.13
CA LEU A 26 6.73 -3.62 -1.91
C LEU A 26 6.78 -5.15 -2.02
N PRO A 27 7.13 -5.87 -0.93
CA PRO A 27 7.32 -7.32 -0.97
C PRO A 27 6.03 -8.07 -1.37
N GLY A 28 4.87 -7.58 -0.94
CA GLY A 28 3.57 -8.15 -1.36
C GLY A 28 3.23 -8.00 -2.85
N LEU A 29 3.96 -7.18 -3.61
CA LEU A 29 3.71 -6.98 -5.04
C LEU A 29 4.69 -7.77 -5.94
N THR A 30 5.97 -7.84 -5.56
CA THR A 30 6.98 -8.64 -6.26
C THR A 30 8.18 -8.90 -5.35
N SER A 31 8.79 -10.08 -5.50
CA SER A 31 10.08 -10.41 -4.88
C SER A 31 11.29 -9.86 -5.68
N LYS A 32 11.08 -9.49 -6.95
CA LYS A 32 12.16 -9.02 -7.84
C LYS A 32 12.56 -7.57 -7.53
N ARG A 33 13.86 -7.35 -7.28
CA ARG A 33 14.40 -6.00 -7.11
C ARG A 33 14.48 -5.27 -8.46
N PRO A 34 14.02 -4.01 -8.57
CA PRO A 34 14.21 -3.24 -9.80
C PRO A 34 15.71 -3.01 -10.03
N ARG A 35 16.15 -3.12 -11.28
CA ARG A 35 17.50 -2.65 -11.65
C ARG A 35 17.56 -1.15 -11.36
N VAL A 36 18.66 -0.69 -10.77
CA VAL A 36 18.88 0.74 -10.50
C VAL A 36 18.97 1.46 -11.84
N ALA A 37 17.85 2.00 -12.31
CA ALA A 37 17.86 2.95 -13.40
C ALA A 37 18.35 4.26 -12.82
N SER A 38 19.63 4.56 -13.04
CA SER A 38 20.32 5.79 -12.66
C SER A 38 19.77 6.99 -13.44
N ASP A 39 18.49 7.32 -13.23
CA ASP A 39 17.85 8.50 -13.83
C ASP A 39 18.22 9.74 -13.00
N LEU A 40 19.50 10.12 -13.00
CA LEU A 40 20.02 11.31 -12.33
C LEU A 40 19.25 12.58 -12.76
N ARG A 41 18.76 12.62 -14.00
CA ARG A 41 17.92 13.69 -14.57
C ARG A 41 16.51 13.79 -13.98
N ASN A 42 15.93 12.69 -13.49
CA ASN A 42 14.56 12.67 -12.95
C ASN A 42 14.53 12.87 -11.44
N GLN A 43 15.60 12.49 -10.73
CA GLN A 43 15.73 12.72 -9.28
C GLN A 43 15.84 14.21 -8.97
N SER A 44 16.57 14.98 -9.79
CA SER A 44 16.74 16.44 -9.65
C SER A 44 15.44 17.23 -9.83
N ARG A 45 14.40 16.65 -10.46
CA ARG A 45 13.08 17.29 -10.63
C ARG A 45 12.13 17.06 -9.46
N SER A 46 12.39 16.11 -8.58
CA SER A 46 11.50 15.85 -7.45
C SER A 46 11.84 16.79 -6.30
N GLY A 47 11.24 17.98 -6.30
CA GLY A 47 11.29 18.90 -5.16
C GLY A 47 10.75 18.29 -3.86
N LYS A 48 10.83 19.06 -2.76
CA LYS A 48 10.35 18.65 -1.43
C LYS A 48 8.92 18.10 -1.51
N ARG A 49 8.70 16.90 -0.97
CA ARG A 49 7.37 16.29 -0.96
C ARG A 49 6.48 17.04 0.04
N SER A 50 5.26 17.37 -0.37
CA SER A 50 4.26 17.92 0.54
C SER A 50 3.82 16.88 1.57
N GLN A 51 3.34 17.34 2.73
CA GLN A 51 2.78 16.48 3.78
C GLN A 51 1.66 15.56 3.25
N TYR A 52 0.82 16.09 2.36
CA TYR A 52 -0.22 15.31 1.69
C TYR A 52 0.38 14.19 0.81
N ARG A 53 1.42 14.49 0.03
CA ARG A 53 2.07 13.51 -0.83
C ARG A 53 2.67 12.35 -0.03
N ILE A 54 3.28 12.65 1.12
CA ILE A 54 3.84 11.64 2.02
C ILE A 54 2.72 10.70 2.51
N ARG A 55 1.61 11.25 3.04
CA ARG A 55 0.45 10.45 3.48
C ARG A 55 -0.15 9.61 2.34
N LEU A 56 -0.23 10.18 1.13
CA LEU A 56 -0.72 9.47 -0.04
C LEU A 56 0.20 8.30 -0.42
N GLU A 57 1.52 8.50 -0.38
CA GLU A 57 2.49 7.45 -0.67
C GLU A 57 2.42 6.32 0.36
N GLU A 58 2.27 6.63 1.66
CA GLU A 58 2.05 5.61 2.70
C GLU A 58 0.74 4.82 2.48
N LYS A 59 -0.36 5.51 2.17
CA LYS A 59 -1.63 4.86 1.81
C LYS A 59 -1.45 3.91 0.62
N GLN A 60 -0.75 4.37 -0.43
CA GLN A 60 -0.51 3.57 -1.64
C GLN A 60 0.35 2.34 -1.34
N LYS A 61 1.38 2.46 -0.49
CA LYS A 61 2.20 1.32 -0.06
C LYS A 61 1.35 0.23 0.58
N LEU A 62 0.47 0.59 1.52
CA LEU A 62 -0.45 -0.37 2.17
C LEU A 62 -1.36 -1.06 1.13
N CYS A 63 -1.95 -0.30 0.21
CA CYS A 63 -2.82 -0.87 -0.82
C CYS A 63 -2.08 -1.90 -1.70
N PHE A 64 -0.86 -1.58 -2.14
CA PHE A 64 -0.10 -2.50 -3.00
C PHE A 64 0.53 -3.67 -2.25
N HIS A 65 0.84 -3.48 -0.96
CA HIS A 65 1.40 -4.54 -0.13
C HIS A 65 0.37 -5.65 0.10
N TYR A 66 -0.84 -5.28 0.49
CA TYR A 66 -1.90 -6.24 0.81
C TYR A 66 -2.86 -6.53 -0.36
N GLY A 67 -2.68 -5.89 -1.52
CA GLY A 67 -3.55 -6.08 -2.68
C GLY A 67 -4.98 -5.52 -2.49
N LEU A 68 -5.10 -4.44 -1.72
CA LEU A 68 -6.36 -3.83 -1.30
C LEU A 68 -6.86 -2.75 -2.25
N ILE A 69 -8.18 -2.63 -2.37
CA ILE A 69 -8.84 -1.47 -2.98
C ILE A 69 -9.05 -0.38 -1.92
N GLU A 70 -9.00 0.90 -2.32
CA GLU A 70 -9.20 2.03 -1.38
C GLU A 70 -10.51 1.93 -0.59
N ARG A 71 -11.60 1.45 -1.20
CA ARG A 71 -12.89 1.24 -0.52
C ARG A 71 -12.79 0.25 0.63
N GLN A 72 -11.96 -0.79 0.52
CA GLN A 72 -11.75 -1.78 1.60
C GLN A 72 -10.89 -1.19 2.69
N LEU A 73 -9.79 -0.51 2.32
CA LEU A 73 -8.95 0.17 3.30
C LEU A 73 -9.75 1.16 4.14
N LEU A 74 -10.67 1.92 3.52
CA LEU A 74 -11.57 2.82 4.25
C LEU A 74 -12.48 2.09 5.24
N LYS A 75 -12.96 0.88 4.91
CA LYS A 75 -13.74 0.07 5.86
C LYS A 75 -12.89 -0.34 7.05
N TYR A 76 -11.67 -0.82 6.82
CA TYR A 76 -10.75 -1.20 7.90
C TYR A 76 -10.36 -0.03 8.79
N VAL A 77 -10.12 1.16 8.22
CA VAL A 77 -9.84 2.37 8.99
C VAL A 77 -11.03 2.76 9.87
N ARG A 78 -12.26 2.66 9.37
CA ARG A 78 -13.48 2.92 10.17
C ARG A 78 -13.65 1.92 11.31
N ILE A 79 -13.28 0.66 11.10
CA ILE A 79 -13.32 -0.38 12.14
C ILE A 79 -12.23 -0.09 13.19
N ALA A 80 -11.00 0.19 12.75
CA ALA A 80 -9.88 0.51 13.63
C ALA A 80 -10.14 1.78 14.46
N GLY A 81 -10.80 2.79 13.89
CA GLY A 81 -11.16 4.02 14.61
C GLY A 81 -12.25 3.85 15.66
N LYS A 82 -13.00 2.73 15.63
CA LYS A 82 -13.96 2.38 16.69
C LYS A 82 -13.33 1.55 17.81
N ALA A 83 -12.16 0.96 17.57
CA ALA A 83 -11.46 0.17 18.55
C ALA A 83 -10.81 1.07 19.61
N LYS A 84 -10.68 0.54 20.83
CA LYS A 84 -9.94 1.21 21.89
C LYS A 84 -8.44 1.02 21.64
N GLY A 85 -7.69 2.11 21.51
CA GLY A 85 -6.23 2.09 21.37
C GLY A 85 -5.69 2.93 20.21
N SER A 86 -4.44 2.68 19.83
CA SER A 86 -3.82 3.36 18.68
C SER A 86 -4.39 2.85 17.36
N THR A 87 -5.10 3.70 16.64
CA THR A 87 -5.77 3.37 15.36
C THR A 87 -4.81 2.74 14.35
N GLY A 88 -3.55 3.18 14.32
CA GLY A 88 -2.54 2.66 13.39
C GLY A 88 -2.14 1.21 13.70
N GLN A 89 -1.95 0.88 14.97
CA GLN A 89 -1.59 -0.48 15.39
C GLN A 89 -2.76 -1.44 15.16
N VAL A 90 -3.97 -1.04 15.54
CA VAL A 90 -5.17 -1.84 15.31
C VAL A 90 -5.40 -2.07 13.82
N LEU A 91 -5.19 -1.04 12.98
CA LEU A 91 -5.31 -1.18 11.53
C LEU A 91 -4.32 -2.22 10.99
N LEU A 92 -3.04 -2.16 11.39
CA LEU A 92 -2.03 -3.12 10.96
C LEU A 92 -2.37 -4.54 11.43
N GLN A 93 -2.80 -4.70 12.67
CA GLN A 93 -3.22 -5.99 13.20
C GLN A 93 -4.42 -6.57 12.43
N LEU A 94 -5.41 -5.73 12.08
CA LEU A 94 -6.55 -6.16 11.25
C LEU A 94 -6.11 -6.59 9.85
N LEU A 95 -5.10 -5.94 9.28
CA LEU A 95 -4.56 -6.28 7.97
C LEU A 95 -3.69 -7.54 8.02
N GLU A 96 -2.88 -7.72 9.05
CA GLU A 96 -2.08 -8.94 9.23
C GLU A 96 -2.98 -10.15 9.47
N ASN A 97 -4.00 -10.03 10.30
CA ASN A 97 -4.93 -11.14 10.56
C ASN A 97 -5.81 -11.51 9.37
N ALA A 98 -6.08 -10.56 8.46
CA ALA A 98 -6.95 -10.80 7.32
C ALA A 98 -6.20 -11.23 6.04
N PHE A 99 -4.88 -11.01 5.98
CA PHE A 99 -4.06 -11.19 4.77
C PHE A 99 -2.75 -11.99 5.00
N GLY A 100 -2.35 -12.21 6.24
CA GLY A 100 -1.18 -13.03 6.64
C GLY A 100 -1.56 -14.46 6.93
#